data_AF-F6BEX2-F1
#
_entry.id   AF-F6BEX2-F1
#
_cell.length_a   1.000
_cell.length_b   1.000
_cell.length_c   1.000
_cell.angle_alpha   90.00
_cell.angle_beta   90.00
_cell.angle_gamma   90.00
#
_symmetry.space_group_name_H-M   'P 1'
#
loop_
_entity.id
_entity.type
_entity.pdbx_description
1 polymer ?
#
loop_
_entity_poly.entity_id
_entity_poly.type
_entity_poly.pdbx_seq_one_letter_code
_entity_poly.pdbx_strand_id
1 'polypeptide(L)'
;MISEDEFYEKLLEKKKNEEIKVEVKDIDIFQNYRQIDSPDIVLILKLKLNIFSRDFDIEIPIPIEVEKVGLNSALEDLEKFIKREHFKLSLPMLVISEKGFKTDKKEYPLKTEFKIKQIPYYLIK
;
A
#
# COMPACT_ATOMS: atom_id res chain seq x y z
N MET A 1 -31.84 5.07 2.50
CA MET A 1 -30.46 4.84 2.04
C MET A 1 -29.97 6.12 1.40
N ILE A 2 -28.80 6.61 1.79
CA ILE A 2 -28.19 7.80 1.18
C ILE A 2 -27.99 7.55 -0.33
N SER A 3 -28.24 8.54 -1.17
CA SER A 3 -27.94 8.41 -2.60
C SER A 3 -26.42 8.48 -2.84
N GLU A 4 -25.96 7.98 -3.99
CA GLU A 4 -24.55 8.03 -4.36
C GLU A 4 -24.05 9.47 -4.47
N ASP A 5 -24.85 10.35 -5.09
CA ASP A 5 -24.55 11.79 -5.21
C ASP A 5 -24.48 12.47 -3.84
N GLU A 6 -25.45 12.20 -2.95
CA GLU A 6 -25.45 12.78 -1.61
C GLU A 6 -24.22 12.29 -0.81
N PHE A 7 -23.83 11.02 -0.97
CA PHE A 7 -22.63 10.50 -0.33
C PHE A 7 -21.34 11.12 -0.89
N TYR A 8 -21.26 11.30 -2.21
CA TYR A 8 -20.14 11.94 -2.87
C TYR A 8 -19.94 13.39 -2.39
N GLU A 9 -21.02 14.17 -2.31
CA GLU A 9 -20.97 15.55 -1.79
C GLU A 9 -20.47 15.59 -0.34
N LYS A 10 -20.92 14.65 0.52
CA LYS A 10 -20.41 14.54 1.89
C LYS A 10 -18.92 14.20 1.94
N LEU A 11 -18.42 13.34 1.04
CA LEU A 11 -16.98 13.07 0.96
C LEU A 11 -16.18 14.33 0.59
N LEU A 12 -16.68 15.13 -0.35
CA LEU A 12 -16.06 16.40 -0.73
C LEU A 12 -16.06 17.41 0.43
N GLU A 13 -17.17 17.53 1.16
CA GLU A 13 -17.26 18.38 2.34
C GLU A 13 -16.24 17.97 3.41
N LYS A 14 -16.19 16.67 3.75
CA LYS A 14 -15.22 16.13 4.72
C LYS A 14 -13.78 16.35 4.29
N LYS A 15 -13.48 16.19 3.00
CA LYS A 15 -12.16 16.51 2.45
C LYS A 15 -11.83 18.00 2.63
N LYS A 16 -12.76 18.89 2.29
CA LYS A 16 -12.58 20.35 2.40
C LYS A 16 -12.35 20.79 3.84
N ASN A 17 -12.98 20.11 4.79
CA ASN A 17 -12.82 20.36 6.23
C ASN A 17 -11.59 19.65 6.83
N GLU A 18 -10.75 19.00 6.02
CA GLU A 18 -9.59 18.22 6.47
C GLU A 18 -9.94 17.08 7.44
N GLU A 19 -11.15 16.54 7.35
CA GLU A 19 -11.64 15.44 8.19
C GLU A 19 -11.29 14.06 7.59
N ILE A 20 -10.65 14.04 6.41
CA ILE A 20 -10.07 12.83 5.81
C ILE A 20 -8.55 12.97 5.93
N LYS A 21 -7.94 12.16 6.80
CA LYS A 21 -6.51 12.25 7.12
C LYS A 21 -5.82 10.93 6.87
N VAL A 22 -4.56 10.98 6.45
CA VAL A 22 -3.69 9.81 6.35
C VAL A 22 -2.45 10.07 7.19
N GLU A 23 -2.12 9.12 8.06
CA GLU A 23 -0.94 9.20 8.93
C GLU A 23 -0.03 8.00 8.65
N VAL A 24 1.28 8.24 8.56
CA VAL A 24 2.27 7.16 8.61
C VAL A 24 2.39 6.72 10.06
N LYS A 25 2.07 5.45 10.34
CA LYS A 25 2.16 4.89 11.69
C LYS A 25 3.52 4.28 11.95
N ASP A 26 4.05 3.58 10.96
CA ASP A 26 5.31 2.85 11.11
C ASP A 26 5.87 2.51 9.72
N ILE A 27 7.13 2.11 9.70
CA ILE A 27 7.81 1.56 8.53
C ILE A 27 8.61 0.34 8.99
N ASP A 28 8.20 -0.85 8.56
CA ASP A 28 9.01 -2.04 8.74
C ASP A 28 10.01 -2.20 7.58
N ILE A 29 11.18 -2.75 7.89
CA ILE A 29 12.24 -3.01 6.90
C ILE A 29 12.60 -4.50 6.96
N PHE A 30 12.26 -5.25 5.91
CA PHE A 30 12.56 -6.66 5.78
C PHE A 30 13.82 -6.88 4.95
N GLN A 31 14.74 -7.70 5.47
CA GLN A 31 16.03 -8.02 4.85
C GLN A 31 15.96 -9.38 4.13
N ASN A 32 15.41 -9.40 2.93
CA ASN A 32 15.21 -10.61 2.13
C ASN A 32 16.53 -11.19 1.58
N TYR A 33 17.54 -10.35 1.31
CA TYR A 33 18.85 -10.79 0.81
C TYR A 33 19.54 -11.84 1.71
N ARG A 34 19.20 -11.89 3.01
CA ARG A 34 19.72 -12.91 3.95
C ARG A 34 19.04 -14.27 3.81
N GLN A 35 17.88 -14.31 3.17
CA GLN A 35 17.06 -15.50 2.97
C GLN A 35 17.15 -16.01 1.52
N ILE A 36 17.98 -15.39 0.67
CA ILE A 36 18.05 -15.66 -0.77
C ILE A 36 16.65 -15.46 -1.42
N ASP A 37 15.92 -14.46 -0.93
CA ASP A 37 14.63 -14.03 -1.48
C ASP A 37 14.84 -12.74 -2.29
N SER A 38 13.87 -12.44 -3.16
CA SER A 38 13.85 -11.27 -4.05
C SER A 38 12.57 -10.49 -3.79
N PRO A 39 12.59 -9.16 -3.67
CA PRO A 39 13.74 -8.28 -3.84
C PRO A 39 14.69 -8.30 -2.62
N ASP A 40 15.85 -7.66 -2.68
CA ASP A 40 16.81 -7.54 -1.57
C ASP A 40 16.17 -7.05 -0.26
N ILE A 41 15.35 -6.02 -0.35
CA ILE A 41 14.70 -5.35 0.78
C ILE A 41 13.23 -5.10 0.45
N VAL A 42 12.35 -5.29 1.42
CA VAL A 42 10.95 -4.86 1.32
C VAL A 42 10.65 -3.90 2.46
N LEU A 43 10.20 -2.69 2.12
CA LEU A 43 9.63 -1.77 3.11
C LEU A 43 8.13 -2.02 3.22
N ILE A 44 7.61 -2.17 4.44
CA ILE A 44 6.15 -2.15 4.67
C ILE A 44 5.77 -0.81 5.22
N LEU A 45 5.15 0.02 4.38
CA LEU A 45 4.60 1.30 4.81
C LEU A 45 3.25 1.06 5.48
N LYS A 46 3.19 1.27 6.81
CA LYS A 46 1.94 1.16 7.58
C LYS A 46 1.29 2.54 7.68
N LEU A 47 0.15 2.68 7.03
CA LEU A 47 -0.63 3.92 7.01
C LEU A 47 -1.95 3.74 7.75
N LYS A 48 -2.45 4.84 8.31
CA LYS A 48 -3.77 4.90 8.92
C LYS A 48 -4.61 5.97 8.24
N LEU A 49 -5.67 5.55 7.57
CA LEU A 49 -6.68 6.42 7.00
C LEU A 49 -7.76 6.70 8.05
N ASN A 50 -7.89 7.95 8.46
CA ASN A 50 -8.99 8.42 9.30
C ASN A 50 -10.05 9.08 8.42
N ILE A 51 -11.26 8.53 8.42
CA ILE A 51 -12.41 9.04 7.68
C ILE A 51 -13.70 8.65 8.39
N PHE A 52 -14.69 9.55 8.45
CA PHE A 52 -15.96 9.36 9.17
C PHE A 52 -15.77 8.92 10.64
N SER A 53 -14.78 9.52 11.32
CA SER A 53 -14.39 9.19 12.70
C SER A 53 -14.03 7.71 12.90
N ARG A 54 -13.55 7.07 11.84
CA ARG A 54 -13.10 5.69 11.82
C ARG A 54 -11.70 5.61 11.26
N ASP A 55 -11.00 4.63 11.78
CA ASP A 55 -9.62 4.34 11.49
C ASP A 55 -9.53 3.08 10.64
N PHE A 56 -8.80 3.17 9.53
CA PHE A 56 -8.57 2.06 8.61
C PHE A 56 -7.07 1.89 8.40
N ASP A 57 -6.59 0.68 8.63
CA ASP A 57 -5.19 0.34 8.42
C ASP A 57 -4.94 0.00 6.94
N ILE A 58 -3.81 0.47 6.41
CA ILE A 58 -3.31 0.23 5.06
C ILE A 58 -1.86 -0.23 5.19
N GLU A 59 -1.51 -1.30 4.49
CA GLU A 59 -0.13 -1.79 4.43
C GLU A 59 0.30 -1.89 2.97
N ILE A 60 1.34 -1.15 2.61
CA ILE A 60 1.87 -1.11 1.24
C ILE A 60 3.28 -1.70 1.25
N PRO A 61 3.50 -2.89 0.65
CA PRO A 61 4.84 -3.39 0.44
C PRO A 61 5.51 -2.67 -0.72
N ILE A 62 6.70 -2.12 -0.46
CA ILE A 62 7.53 -1.41 -1.43
C ILE A 62 8.82 -2.23 -1.62
N PRO A 63 8.98 -2.90 -2.78
CA PRO A 63 10.19 -3.64 -3.09
C PRO A 63 11.35 -2.70 -3.39
N ILE A 64 12.54 -3.01 -2.87
CA ILE A 64 13.79 -2.30 -3.11
C ILE A 64 14.86 -3.31 -3.48
N GLU A 65 15.44 -3.14 -4.67
CA GLU A 65 16.55 -3.94 -5.16
C GLU A 65 17.84 -3.11 -5.19
N VAL A 66 18.96 -3.69 -4.74
CA VAL A 66 20.27 -3.06 -4.76
C VAL A 66 21.12 -3.67 -5.88
N GLU A 67 20.80 -3.29 -7.12
CA GLU A 67 21.47 -3.85 -8.29
C GLU A 67 22.70 -3.06 -8.76
N LYS A 68 23.76 -3.79 -9.12
CA LYS A 68 24.94 -3.20 -9.79
C LYS A 68 24.72 -3.00 -11.28
N VAL A 69 23.95 -3.90 -11.91
CA VAL A 69 23.72 -3.92 -13.36
C VAL A 69 22.63 -2.90 -13.75
N GLY A 70 21.84 -2.45 -12.78
CA GLY A 70 20.79 -1.45 -12.95
C GLY A 70 19.40 -2.07 -13.15
N LEU A 71 18.50 -1.30 -13.77
CA LEU A 71 17.05 -1.56 -13.78
C LEU A 71 16.64 -2.93 -14.34
N ASN A 72 17.31 -3.44 -15.39
CA ASN A 72 16.86 -4.65 -16.09
C ASN A 72 16.85 -5.88 -15.18
N SER A 73 17.89 -6.06 -14.35
CA SER A 73 17.95 -7.18 -13.40
C SER A 73 16.86 -7.06 -12.33
N ALA A 74 16.61 -5.84 -11.83
CA ALA A 74 15.57 -5.58 -10.84
C ALA A 74 14.14 -5.88 -11.34
N LEU A 75 13.90 -5.89 -12.66
CA LEU A 75 12.59 -6.29 -13.21
C LEU A 75 12.30 -7.78 -13.01
N GLU A 76 13.32 -8.63 -13.12
CA GLU A 76 13.17 -10.07 -12.90
C GLU A 76 12.86 -10.36 -11.43
N ASP A 77 13.49 -9.63 -10.51
CA ASP A 77 13.24 -9.76 -9.07
C ASP A 77 11.86 -9.23 -8.67
N LEU A 78 11.39 -8.16 -9.31
CA LEU A 78 10.01 -7.71 -9.15
C LEU A 78 9.00 -8.77 -9.62
N GLU A 79 9.28 -9.47 -10.72
CA GLU A 79 8.41 -10.55 -11.20
C GLU A 79 8.37 -11.73 -10.20
N LYS A 80 9.52 -12.11 -9.63
CA LYS A 80 9.59 -13.14 -8.59
C LYS A 80 8.81 -12.73 -7.34
N PHE A 81 8.96 -11.49 -6.90
CA PHE A 81 8.25 -10.92 -5.75
C PHE A 81 6.73 -11.05 -5.91
N ILE A 82 6.20 -10.68 -7.08
CA ILE A 82 4.76 -10.78 -7.38
C ILE A 82 4.31 -12.25 -7.36
N LYS A 83 5.07 -13.15 -8.00
CA LYS A 83 4.69 -14.57 -8.09
C LYS A 83 4.74 -15.31 -6.76
N ARG A 84 5.61 -14.90 -5.84
CA ARG A 84 5.79 -15.56 -4.53
C ARG A 84 4.70 -15.20 -3.53
N GLU A 85 4.09 -14.02 -3.68
CA GLU A 85 2.98 -13.54 -2.82
C GLU A 85 3.30 -13.55 -1.30
N HIS A 86 4.59 -13.51 -0.93
CA HIS A 86 5.04 -13.48 0.47
C HIS A 86 4.59 -12.21 1.20
N PHE A 87 4.46 -11.10 0.46
CA PHE A 87 4.04 -9.80 0.98
C PHE A 87 2.73 -9.38 0.34
N LYS A 88 1.80 -8.89 1.17
CA LYS A 88 0.42 -8.57 0.74
C LYS A 88 0.18 -7.07 0.82
N LEU A 89 -0.41 -6.51 -0.24
CA LEU A 89 -1.02 -5.20 -0.21
C LEU A 89 -2.33 -5.28 0.57
N SER A 90 -2.43 -4.58 1.70
CA SER A 90 -3.65 -4.51 2.50
C SER A 90 -4.35 -3.17 2.28
N LEU A 91 -5.56 -3.22 1.72
CA LEU A 91 -6.38 -2.04 1.45
C LEU A 91 -7.76 -2.19 2.12
N PRO A 92 -8.29 -1.11 2.70
CA PRO A 92 -9.66 -1.09 3.17
C PRO A 92 -10.64 -0.91 2.00
N MET A 93 -11.78 -1.58 2.09
CA MET A 93 -12.99 -1.21 1.35
C MET A 93 -14.00 -0.63 2.34
N LEU A 94 -14.49 0.58 2.07
CA LEU A 94 -15.51 1.21 2.89
C LEU A 94 -16.89 0.88 2.32
N VAL A 95 -17.73 0.28 3.16
CA VAL A 95 -19.12 -0.04 2.82
C VAL A 95 -20.04 0.84 3.66
N ILE A 96 -20.86 1.66 3.00
CA ILE A 96 -21.84 2.51 3.66
C ILE A 96 -23.19 1.79 3.65
N SER A 97 -23.73 1.49 4.82
CA SER A 97 -24.96 0.71 4.95
C SER A 97 -25.75 1.11 6.19
N GLU A 98 -27.08 0.99 6.10
CA GLU A 98 -28.01 1.14 7.23
C GLU A 98 -27.89 -0.01 8.23
N LYS A 99 -27.26 -1.12 7.85
CA LYS A 99 -27.12 -2.33 8.68
C LYS A 99 -26.09 -2.21 9.80
N GLY A 100 -25.49 -1.03 9.99
CA GLY A 100 -24.50 -0.77 11.03
C GLY A 100 -23.13 -1.39 10.73
N PHE A 101 -22.34 -1.62 11.78
CA PHE A 101 -20.94 -2.02 11.65
C PHE A 101 -20.78 -3.52 11.43
N LYS A 102 -20.00 -3.86 10.42
CA LYS A 102 -19.50 -5.23 10.17
C LYS A 102 -18.11 -5.15 9.58
N THR A 103 -17.23 -6.06 9.98
CA THR A 103 -15.91 -6.26 9.40
C THR A 103 -15.84 -7.62 8.72
N ASP A 104 -15.07 -7.70 7.65
CA ASP A 104 -14.76 -8.94 6.93
C ASP A 104 -13.36 -8.79 6.32
N LYS A 105 -12.66 -9.90 6.09
CA LYS A 105 -11.34 -9.90 5.45
C LYS A 105 -11.34 -10.95 4.35
N LYS A 106 -10.99 -10.52 3.14
CA LYS A 106 -10.88 -11.38 1.97
C LYS A 106 -9.68 -10.98 1.13
N GLU A 107 -9.11 -11.94 0.44
CA GLU A 107 -7.98 -11.75 -0.45
C GLU A 107 -8.46 -11.87 -1.89
N TYR A 108 -8.08 -10.89 -2.71
CA TYR A 108 -8.46 -10.81 -4.12
C TYR A 108 -7.26 -10.33 -4.94
N PRO A 109 -7.09 -10.83 -6.18
CA PRO A 109 -6.13 -10.24 -7.09
C PRO A 109 -6.57 -8.81 -7.46
N LEU A 110 -5.65 -7.85 -7.38
CA LEU A 110 -5.88 -6.46 -7.75
C LEU A 110 -4.86 -6.03 -8.81
N LYS A 111 -5.35 -5.40 -9.89
CA LYS A 111 -4.49 -4.83 -10.92
C LYS A 111 -3.61 -3.75 -10.29
N THR A 112 -2.28 -3.92 -10.38
CA THR A 112 -1.28 -3.04 -9.77
C THR A 112 -0.29 -2.55 -10.81
N GLU A 113 0.16 -1.29 -10.69
CA GLU A 113 1.22 -0.70 -11.51
C GLU A 113 2.41 -0.34 -10.61
N PHE A 114 3.60 -0.82 -10.98
CA PHE A 114 4.85 -0.41 -10.34
C PHE A 114 5.52 0.69 -11.15
N LYS A 115 5.63 1.89 -10.57
CA LYS A 115 6.40 3.00 -11.14
C LYS A 115 7.85 2.92 -10.68
N ILE A 116 8.67 2.27 -11.49
CA ILE A 116 10.05 1.94 -11.13
C ILE A 116 10.96 3.15 -11.36
N LYS A 117 11.77 3.50 -10.36
CA LYS A 117 12.75 4.57 -10.43
C LYS A 117 14.10 4.07 -9.92
N GLN A 118 15.14 4.23 -10.75
CA GLN A 118 16.51 3.94 -10.34
C GLN A 118 17.09 5.16 -9.60
N ILE A 119 17.66 4.93 -8.41
CA ILE A 119 18.36 5.94 -7.64
C ILE A 119 19.87 5.69 -7.80
N PRO A 120 20.67 6.66 -8.27
CA PRO A 120 22.11 6.48 -8.39
C PRO A 120 22.78 6.23 -7.04
N TYR A 121 23.66 5.23 -6.99
CA TYR A 121 24.35 4.80 -5.76
C TYR A 121 25.06 5.94 -5.02
N TYR A 122 25.63 6.92 -5.73
CA TYR A 122 26.34 8.04 -5.12
C TYR A 122 25.45 8.98 -4.29
N LEU A 123 24.12 8.90 -4.38
CA LEU A 123 23.19 9.68 -3.53
C LEU A 123 22.95 9.04 -2.16
N ILE A 124 23.34 7.78 -1.98
CA ILE A 124 23.14 7.00 -0.74
C ILE A 124 24.45 6.95 0.08
N LYS A 125 25.55 7.48 -0.47
CA LYS A 125 26.88 7.49 0.13
C LYS A 125 27.13 8.72 0.99
#